data_AF-A0A0F9KYP3-F1
#
_entry.id   AF-A0A0F9KYP3-F1
#
_cell.length_a   1.000
_cell.length_b   1.000
_cell.length_c   1.000
_cell.angle_alpha   90.00
_cell.angle_beta   90.00
_cell.angle_gamma   90.00
#
_symmetry.space_group_name_H-M   'P 1'
#
loop_
_entity.id
_entity.type
_entity.pdbx_description
1 polymer ?
#
loop_
_entity_poly.entity_id
_entity_poly.type
_entity_poly.pdbx_seq_one_letter_code
_entity_poly.pdbx_strand_id
1 'polypeptide(L)'
;MMKENKSFRICWGQGFHVTFPNHVVLSTQFGAGNYGDHYDAAIGRFPKCCSDGGYSIIDDCQADKVEIGIWLDDVKVEVEFFGKKSEQNKWITKEMYKEVFPAEEPDDVMGYVEIDNWLKVFNWCQNYKG
;
A
#
# COMPACT_ATOMS: atom_id res chain seq x y z
N MET A 1 -13.23 -2.98 -25.21
CA MET A 1 -13.70 -3.26 -23.84
C MET A 1 -12.50 -3.03 -22.93
N MET A 2 -12.51 -1.98 -22.10
CA MET A 2 -11.40 -1.76 -21.16
C MET A 2 -11.44 -2.86 -20.10
N LYS A 3 -10.30 -3.48 -19.84
CA LYS A 3 -10.17 -4.62 -18.93
C LYS A 3 -10.38 -4.08 -17.51
N GLU A 4 -11.34 -4.62 -16.77
CA GLU A 4 -11.46 -4.33 -15.33
C GLU A 4 -10.16 -4.74 -14.64
N ASN A 5 -9.33 -3.77 -14.24
CA ASN A 5 -8.07 -4.01 -13.54
C ASN A 5 -8.32 -4.31 -12.05
N LYS A 6 -9.19 -5.27 -11.74
CA LYS A 6 -9.29 -5.76 -10.36
C LYS A 6 -8.23 -6.81 -10.12
N SER A 7 -7.40 -6.62 -9.10
CA SER A 7 -6.34 -7.58 -8.78
C SER A 7 -6.00 -7.59 -7.30
N PHE A 8 -5.58 -8.76 -6.82
CA PHE A 8 -4.88 -8.93 -5.55
C PHE A 8 -3.45 -9.36 -5.86
N ARG A 9 -2.47 -8.72 -5.22
CA ARG A 9 -1.05 -9.05 -5.40
C ARG A 9 -0.37 -9.15 -4.04
N ILE A 10 0.41 -10.20 -3.79
CA ILE A 10 1.19 -10.35 -2.54
C ILE A 10 2.57 -9.70 -2.70
N CYS A 11 2.99 -8.94 -1.70
CA CYS A 11 4.24 -8.21 -1.68
C CYS A 11 5.25 -8.93 -0.77
N TRP A 12 6.03 -9.85 -1.35
CA TRP A 12 7.19 -10.52 -0.71
C TRP A 12 6.91 -11.18 0.66
N GLY A 13 5.66 -11.58 0.93
CA GLY A 13 5.26 -12.20 2.20
C GLY A 13 5.04 -11.21 3.35
N GLN A 14 5.12 -9.90 3.09
CA GLN A 14 4.98 -8.84 4.09
C GLN A 14 3.78 -7.93 3.81
N GLY A 15 2.93 -8.23 2.83
CA GLY A 15 1.80 -7.37 2.49
C GLY A 15 1.06 -7.78 1.23
N PHE A 16 0.14 -6.93 0.81
CA PHE A 16 -0.60 -7.09 -0.44
C PHE A 16 -1.09 -5.76 -1.02
N HIS A 17 -1.33 -5.74 -2.33
CA HIS A 17 -2.04 -4.67 -3.03
C HIS A 17 -3.43 -5.15 -3.44
N VAL A 18 -4.40 -4.26 -3.32
CA VAL A 18 -5.75 -4.41 -3.87
C VAL A 18 -5.97 -3.32 -4.91
N THR A 19 -6.17 -3.70 -6.17
CA THR A 19 -6.60 -2.77 -7.22
C THR A 19 -8.11 -2.85 -7.38
N PHE A 20 -8.78 -1.71 -7.26
CA PHE A 20 -10.22 -1.56 -7.38
C PHE A 20 -10.62 -1.19 -8.83
N PRO A 21 -11.89 -1.39 -9.24
CA PRO A 21 -12.34 -1.03 -10.60
C PRO A 21 -12.24 0.45 -10.94
N ASN A 22 -12.14 1.33 -9.94
CA ASN A 22 -11.96 2.79 -10.07
C ASN A 22 -10.48 3.20 -10.12
N HIS A 23 -9.57 2.27 -10.44
CA HIS A 23 -8.14 2.52 -10.58
C HIS A 23 -7.39 2.91 -9.29
N VAL A 24 -8.09 2.92 -8.15
CA VAL A 24 -7.44 3.05 -6.84
C VAL A 24 -6.70 1.76 -6.52
N VAL A 25 -5.46 1.91 -6.05
CA VAL A 25 -4.67 0.83 -5.47
C VAL A 25 -4.48 1.10 -3.99
N LEU A 26 -4.89 0.14 -3.14
CA LEU A 26 -4.56 0.11 -1.73
C LEU A 26 -3.40 -0.88 -1.52
N SER A 27 -2.24 -0.38 -1.12
CA SER A 27 -1.14 -1.19 -0.60
C SER A 27 -1.26 -1.32 0.91
N THR A 28 -1.10 -2.55 1.41
CA THR A 28 -1.11 -2.89 2.83
C THR A 28 0.16 -3.67 3.14
N GLN A 29 0.97 -3.22 4.09
CA GLN A 29 2.14 -3.94 4.59
C GLN A 29 1.98 -4.27 6.08
N PHE A 30 2.37 -5.48 6.47
CA PHE A 30 2.36 -6.02 7.82
C PHE A 30 3.77 -5.95 8.43
N GLY A 31 3.87 -5.70 9.73
CA GLY A 31 5.13 -5.76 10.47
C GLY A 31 5.99 -4.49 10.42
N ALA A 32 7.19 -4.58 10.99
CA ALA A 32 8.14 -3.45 11.09
C ALA A 32 8.98 -3.29 9.80
N GLY A 33 8.98 -2.09 9.21
CA GLY A 33 9.69 -1.77 7.96
C GLY A 33 9.05 -0.57 7.26
N ASN A 34 9.77 0.12 6.36
CA ASN A 34 9.25 1.27 5.61
C ASN A 34 8.96 0.88 4.15
N TYR A 35 7.92 1.48 3.57
CA TYR A 35 7.54 1.36 2.15
C TYR A 35 8.72 1.54 1.15
N GLY A 36 9.76 2.28 1.53
CA GLY A 36 10.92 2.61 0.67
C GLY A 36 11.94 1.49 0.44
N ASP A 37 11.88 0.38 1.18
CA ASP A 37 12.97 -0.61 1.15
C ASP A 37 12.68 -1.85 0.25
N HIS A 38 11.44 -2.08 -0.21
CA HIS A 38 11.08 -3.40 -0.79
C HIS A 38 10.08 -3.34 -1.98
N TYR A 39 10.50 -3.86 -3.14
CA TYR A 39 9.76 -3.85 -4.41
C TYR A 39 9.10 -5.22 -4.73
N ASP A 40 7.78 -5.26 -4.92
CA ASP A 40 7.03 -6.06 -5.92
C ASP A 40 7.46 -7.52 -6.27
N ALA A 41 6.65 -8.56 -5.90
CA ALA A 41 6.81 -9.96 -6.35
C ALA A 41 5.51 -10.55 -6.96
N ALA A 42 5.62 -11.71 -7.61
CA ALA A 42 4.49 -12.50 -8.11
C ALA A 42 4.02 -13.53 -7.07
N ILE A 43 2.71 -13.83 -7.08
CA ILE A 43 2.07 -14.83 -6.20
C ILE A 43 2.78 -16.20 -6.36
N GLY A 44 3.17 -16.81 -5.24
CA GLY A 44 3.75 -18.17 -5.20
C GLY A 44 5.29 -18.23 -5.20
N ARG A 45 5.98 -17.10 -5.32
CA ARG A 45 7.38 -17.00 -4.91
C ARG A 45 7.40 -16.39 -3.51
N PHE A 46 7.45 -17.25 -2.50
CA PHE A 46 7.84 -16.82 -1.16
C PHE A 46 9.36 -16.66 -1.19
N PRO A 47 9.91 -15.43 -1.26
CA PRO A 47 11.27 -15.27 -0.79
C PRO A 47 11.26 -15.71 0.67
N LYS A 48 12.38 -16.29 1.09
CA LYS A 48 12.68 -16.72 2.45
C LYS A 48 12.73 -15.47 3.36
N CYS A 49 11.61 -14.77 3.51
CA CYS A 49 11.51 -13.58 4.34
C CYS A 49 11.67 -14.05 5.79
N CYS A 50 12.74 -13.56 6.42
CA CYS A 50 13.12 -13.79 7.82
C CYS A 50 13.92 -15.08 8.11
N SER A 51 15.06 -15.35 7.44
CA SER A 51 15.94 -16.47 7.87
C SER A 51 17.42 -16.18 8.07
N ASP A 52 17.83 -14.93 8.31
CA ASP A 52 19.23 -14.66 8.74
C ASP A 52 19.30 -14.04 10.15
N GLY A 53 18.17 -13.96 10.87
CA GLY A 53 18.09 -13.28 12.18
C GLY A 53 17.29 -13.96 13.30
N GLY A 54 16.87 -15.22 13.14
CA GLY A 54 16.29 -16.00 14.25
C GLY A 54 14.86 -15.66 14.69
N TYR A 55 14.11 -14.86 13.94
CA TYR A 55 12.67 -14.68 14.16
C TYR A 55 11.87 -15.74 13.42
N SER A 56 10.91 -16.37 14.11
CA SER A 56 10.11 -17.45 13.55
C SER A 56 9.11 -16.89 12.54
N ILE A 57 8.95 -17.57 11.40
CA ILE A 57 8.04 -17.25 10.28
C ILE A 57 6.57 -17.02 10.72
N ILE A 58 6.23 -17.39 11.95
CA ILE A 58 4.87 -17.41 12.49
C ILE A 58 4.55 -16.10 13.25
N ASP A 59 5.56 -15.33 13.67
CA ASP A 59 5.34 -14.15 14.51
C ASP A 59 5.00 -12.88 13.68
N ASP A 60 5.46 -12.78 12.43
CA ASP A 60 5.22 -11.60 11.57
C ASP A 60 3.95 -11.69 10.71
N CYS A 61 3.30 -12.87 10.64
CA CYS A 61 2.01 -13.00 9.95
C CYS A 61 0.80 -12.64 10.83
N GLN A 62 1.06 -12.20 12.07
CA GLN A 62 0.08 -11.63 12.98
C GLN A 62 0.52 -10.21 13.33
N ALA A 63 -0.11 -9.23 12.71
CA ALA A 63 0.11 -7.82 13.03
C ALA A 63 -1.23 -7.16 13.34
N ASP A 64 -1.32 -6.50 14.50
CA ASP A 64 -2.50 -5.71 14.89
C ASP A 64 -2.58 -4.39 14.10
N LYS A 65 -1.46 -4.00 13.49
CA LYS A 65 -1.33 -2.77 12.72
C LYS A 65 -0.70 -3.01 11.36
N VAL A 66 -1.07 -2.16 10.40
CA VAL A 66 -0.56 -2.21 9.02
C VAL A 66 -0.17 -0.83 8.53
N GLU A 67 0.88 -0.74 7.71
CA GLU A 67 1.21 0.48 6.95
C GLU A 67 0.41 0.48 5.65
N ILE A 68 -0.06 1.66 5.22
CA ILE A 68 -0.85 1.78 4.00
C ILE A 68 -0.34 2.87 3.05
N GLY A 69 -0.38 2.55 1.76
CA GLY A 69 -0.12 3.48 0.67
C GLY A 69 -1.26 3.42 -0.34
N ILE A 70 -1.67 4.58 -0.88
CA ILE A 70 -2.77 4.65 -1.84
C ILE A 70 -2.37 5.51 -3.04
N TRP A 71 -2.58 4.98 -4.25
CA TRP A 71 -2.33 5.69 -5.50
C TRP A 71 -3.32 5.30 -6.60
N LEU A 72 -3.35 6.09 -7.67
CA LEU A 72 -4.09 5.81 -8.89
C LEU A 72 -3.19 5.09 -9.91
N ASP A 73 -3.59 3.92 -10.39
CA ASP A 73 -2.77 3.12 -11.33
C ASP A 73 -2.81 3.63 -12.78
N ASP A 74 -3.80 4.47 -13.10
CA ASP A 74 -4.05 5.05 -14.42
C ASP A 74 -3.59 6.51 -14.55
N VAL A 75 -3.19 7.16 -13.44
CA VAL A 75 -2.70 8.54 -13.42
C VAL A 75 -1.20 8.58 -13.13
N LYS A 76 -0.43 9.10 -14.09
CA LYS A 76 1.02 9.35 -13.94
C LYS A 76 1.29 10.82 -13.65
N VAL A 77 2.26 11.08 -12.78
CA VAL A 77 2.78 12.41 -12.46
C VAL A 77 4.29 12.44 -12.64
N GLU A 78 4.81 13.55 -13.15
CA GLU A 78 6.25 13.79 -13.22
C GLU A 78 6.77 14.16 -11.84
N VAL A 79 7.85 13.50 -11.43
CA VAL A 79 8.58 13.80 -10.20
C VAL A 79 10.06 13.98 -10.50
N GLU A 80 10.71 14.81 -9.69
CA GLU A 80 12.14 15.08 -9.82
C GLU A 80 12.86 14.63 -8.55
N PHE A 81 13.78 13.68 -8.71
CA PHE A 81 14.67 13.23 -7.66
C PHE A 81 16.11 13.46 -8.09
N PHE A 82 16.87 14.21 -7.29
CA PHE A 82 18.28 14.52 -7.56
C PHE A 82 18.54 15.08 -8.97
N GLY A 83 17.67 15.97 -9.47
CA GLY A 83 17.81 16.59 -10.79
C GLY A 83 17.42 15.68 -11.97
N LYS A 84 16.87 14.49 -11.70
CA LYS A 84 16.37 13.56 -12.72
C LYS A 84 14.86 13.49 -12.65
N LYS A 85 14.22 13.71 -13.81
CA LYS A 85 12.78 13.55 -13.98
C LYS A 85 12.41 12.09 -14.22
N SER A 86 11.37 11.61 -13.54
CA SER A 86 10.76 10.32 -13.76
C SER A 86 9.24 10.41 -13.63
N GLU A 87 8.52 9.42 -14.13
CA GLU A 87 7.07 9.32 -13.93
C GLU A 87 6.75 8.32 -12.83
N GLN A 88 5.78 8.66 -11.98
CA GLN A 88 5.23 7.76 -10.96
C GLN A 88 3.71 7.83 -10.90
N ASN A 89 3.07 6.88 -10.22
CA ASN A 89 1.63 6.94 -9.98
C ASN A 89 1.28 8.12 -9.07
N LYS A 90 0.11 8.74 -9.27
CA LYS A 90 -0.40 9.78 -8.37
C LYS A 90 -0.78 9.17 -7.03
N TRP A 91 -0.07 9.55 -5.98
CA TRP A 91 -0.41 9.21 -4.60
C TRP A 91 -1.61 10.02 -4.11
N ILE A 92 -2.55 9.35 -3.44
CA ILE A 92 -3.78 9.93 -2.88
C ILE A 92 -3.98 9.57 -1.40
N THR A 93 -2.95 9.03 -0.74
CA THR A 93 -2.98 8.69 0.70
C THR A 93 -3.41 9.88 1.57
N LYS A 94 -2.93 11.09 1.25
CA LYS A 94 -3.29 12.33 1.96
C LYS A 94 -4.74 12.75 1.74
N GLU A 95 -5.30 12.51 0.54
CA GLU A 95 -6.71 12.78 0.24
C GLU A 95 -7.60 11.88 1.09
N MET A 96 -7.32 10.57 1.07
CA MET A 96 -8.01 9.59 1.93
C MET A 96 -7.94 9.98 3.40
N TYR A 97 -6.74 10.33 3.88
CA TYR A 97 -6.56 10.65 5.29
C TYR A 97 -7.47 11.78 5.74
N LYS A 98 -7.54 12.87 4.97
CA LYS A 98 -8.37 14.04 5.30
C LYS A 98 -9.87 13.71 5.41
N GLU A 99 -10.33 12.72 4.65
CA GLU A 99 -11.74 12.32 4.64
C GLU A 99 -12.06 11.27 5.71
N VAL A 100 -11.13 10.35 5.98
CA VAL A 100 -11.36 9.20 6.87
C VAL A 100 -10.93 9.47 8.31
N PHE A 101 -9.88 10.29 8.52
CA PHE A 101 -9.25 10.55 9.81
C PHE A 101 -9.16 12.06 10.06
N PRO A 102 -10.04 12.65 10.87
CA PRO A 102 -10.07 14.10 11.12
C PRO A 102 -8.94 14.61 12.06
N ALA A 103 -7.82 13.89 12.18
CA ALA A 103 -6.70 14.21 13.07
C ALA A 103 -5.47 14.77 12.31
N GLU A 104 -4.30 14.87 12.96
CA GLU A 104 -3.05 15.40 12.40
C GLU A 104 -2.69 14.76 11.05
N GLU A 105 -2.31 15.55 10.05
CA GLU A 105 -2.05 15.12 8.67
C GLU A 105 -0.77 14.23 8.58
N PRO A 106 -0.82 13.04 7.96
CA PRO A 106 0.34 12.19 7.78
C PRO A 106 1.24 12.72 6.65
N ASP A 107 2.44 12.18 6.57
CA ASP A 107 3.33 12.34 5.42
C ASP A 107 2.75 11.63 4.17
N ASP A 108 3.56 11.40 3.13
CA ASP A 108 3.09 10.80 1.86
C ASP A 108 2.63 9.33 2.01
N VAL A 109 3.01 8.68 3.12
CA VAL A 109 2.56 7.35 3.53
C VAL A 109 1.89 7.47 4.89
N MET A 110 0.74 6.81 5.04
CA MET A 110 0.11 6.71 6.35
C MET A 110 0.75 5.52 7.07
N GLY A 111 1.34 5.80 8.22
CA GLY A 111 1.96 4.79 9.07
C GLY A 111 0.96 3.77 9.62
N TYR A 112 1.33 3.12 10.72
CA TYR A 112 0.58 2.00 11.29
C TYR A 112 -0.87 2.34 11.66
N VAL A 113 -1.83 1.72 10.97
CA VAL A 113 -3.27 1.75 11.28
C VAL A 113 -3.75 0.43 11.87
N GLU A 114 -4.60 0.50 12.88
CA GLU A 114 -5.36 -0.65 13.41
C GLU A 114 -6.30 -1.22 12.35
N ILE A 115 -6.65 -2.51 12.45
CA ILE A 115 -7.53 -3.20 11.50
C ILE A 115 -8.89 -2.50 11.30
N ASP A 116 -9.51 -1.98 12.36
CA ASP A 116 -10.77 -1.24 12.25
C ASP A 116 -10.65 0.03 11.42
N ASN A 117 -9.50 0.70 11.48
CA ASN A 117 -9.20 1.86 10.65
C ASN A 117 -8.85 1.44 9.23
N TRP A 118 -8.13 0.34 9.05
CA TRP A 118 -7.87 -0.25 7.73
C TRP A 118 -9.18 -0.55 6.96
N LEU A 119 -10.21 -1.08 7.63
CA LEU A 119 -11.52 -1.32 6.99
C LEU A 119 -12.19 -0.03 6.51
N LYS A 120 -12.03 1.08 7.24
CA LYS A 120 -12.54 2.40 6.80
C LYS A 120 -11.81 2.86 5.54
N VAL A 121 -10.49 2.69 5.51
CA VAL A 121 -9.68 2.98 4.32
C VAL A 121 -10.09 2.12 3.13
N PHE A 122 -10.25 0.81 3.33
CA PHE A 122 -10.67 -0.11 2.29
C PHE A 122 -12.01 0.32 1.67
N ASN A 123 -12.99 0.67 2.52
CA ASN A 123 -14.28 1.17 2.07
C ASN A 123 -14.16 2.52 1.35
N TRP A 124 -13.28 3.41 1.79
CA TRP A 124 -13.01 4.66 1.10
C TRP A 124 -12.46 4.41 -0.31
N CYS A 125 -11.44 3.56 -0.44
CA CYS A 125 -10.84 3.21 -1.74
C CYS A 125 -11.88 2.65 -2.72
N GLN A 126 -12.76 1.77 -2.24
CA GLN A 126 -13.83 1.19 -3.05
C GLN A 126 -14.82 2.25 -3.56
N ASN A 127 -15.01 3.35 -2.83
CA ASN A 127 -16.01 4.39 -3.12
C ASN A 127 -15.41 5.71 -3.64
N TYR A 128 -14.09 5.78 -3.85
CA TYR A 128 -13.41 6.97 -4.35
C TYR A 128 -13.95 7.40 -5.72
N LYS A 129 -14.18 8.71 -5.89
CA LYS A 129 -14.81 9.28 -7.08
C LYS A 129 -13.91 10.17 -7.95
N GLY A 130 -12.72 10.54 -7.45
CA GLY A 130 -11.78 11.42 -8.17
C GLY A 130 -12.22 12.87 -8.26
#